data_AF-A0A945EIC3-F1
#
_entry.id   AF-A0A945EIC3-F1
#
_cell.length_a   1.000
_cell.length_b   1.000
_cell.length_c   1.000
_cell.angle_alpha   90.00
_cell.angle_beta   90.00
_cell.angle_gamma   90.00
#
_symmetry.space_group_name_H-M   'P 1'
#
loop_
_entity.id
_entity.type
_entity.pdbx_description
1 polymer ?
#
loop_
_entity_poly.entity_id
_entity_poly.type
_entity_poly.pdbx_seq_one_letter_code
_entity_poly.pdbx_strand_id
1 'polypeptide(L)' 'MSRRIKLLWDFRGEDAAATAKHHTVHLKEFAEIEKLTFHEIGVQEKNPMLVAAFITVAETDMKTYRDALKPHRGEIG' A
#
# COMPACT_ATOMS: atom_id res chain seq x y z
N MET A 1 -20.04 9.94 1.73
CA MET A 1 -18.59 9.98 2.03
C MET A 1 -18.06 8.57 1.89
N SER A 2 -17.26 8.29 0.87
CA SER A 2 -16.65 6.98 0.68
C SER A 2 -15.55 6.80 1.74
N ARG A 3 -15.53 5.67 2.45
CA ARG A 3 -14.50 5.40 3.45
C ARG A 3 -13.16 5.21 2.74
N ARG A 4 -12.08 5.55 3.42
CA ARG A 4 -10.72 5.32 2.93
C ARG A 4 -10.22 4.01 3.52
N ILE A 5 -9.64 3.17 2.67
CA ILE A 5 -9.04 1.90 3.09
C ILE A 5 -7.55 1.97 2.80
N LYS A 6 -6.75 1.69 3.81
CA LYS A 6 -5.30 1.56 3.68
C LYS A 6 -4.96 0.09 3.48
N LEU A 7 -4.33 -0.24 2.35
CA LEU A 7 -3.83 -1.57 2.04
C LEU A 7 -2.33 -1.60 2.35
N LEU A 8 -1.87 -2.61 3.09
CA LEU A 8 -0.52 -2.66 3.63
C LEU A 8 0.22 -3.95 3.24
N TRP A 9 1.52 -3.80 2.99
CA TRP A 9 2.49 -4.88 2.82
C TRP A 9 3.59 -4.72 3.86
N ASP A 10 3.60 -5.60 4.86
CA ASP A 10 4.61 -5.62 5.90
C ASP A 10 5.88 -6.36 5.42
N PHE A 11 7.04 -5.69 5.48
CA PHE A 11 8.36 -6.25 5.18
C PHE A 11 9.18 -6.36 6.47
N ARG A 12 10.01 -7.40 6.57
CA ARG A 12 10.83 -7.70 7.76
C ARG A 12 12.29 -7.90 7.39
N GLY A 13 13.19 -7.50 8.30
CA GLY A 13 14.64 -7.61 8.11
C GLY A 13 15.32 -6.26 7.98
N GLU A 14 16.65 -6.26 7.90
CA GLU A 14 17.48 -5.06 7.80
C GLU A 14 17.15 -4.21 6.56
N ASP A 15 16.78 -4.88 5.47
CA ASP A 15 16.39 -4.23 4.21
C ASP A 15 14.91 -3.81 4.16
N ALA A 16 14.12 -4.04 5.21
CA ALA A 16 12.67 -3.79 5.19
C ALA A 16 12.31 -2.36 4.76
N ALA A 17 13.08 -1.37 5.22
CA ALA A 17 12.88 0.03 4.85
C ALA A 17 13.11 0.28 3.36
N ALA A 18 14.18 -0.30 2.79
CA ALA A 18 14.51 -0.17 1.38
C ALA A 18 13.48 -0.90 0.50
N THR A 19 13.10 -2.12 0.88
CA THR A 19 12.05 -2.90 0.19
C THR A 19 10.71 -2.17 0.21
N ALA A 20 10.29 -1.65 1.37
CA ALA A 20 9.03 -0.91 1.49
C ALA A 20 9.03 0.34 0.58
N LYS A 21 10.12 1.12 0.57
CA LYS A 21 10.26 2.29 -0.30
C LYS A 21 10.18 1.91 -1.78
N HIS A 22 10.90 0.86 -2.20
CA HIS A 22 10.83 0.40 -3.58
C HIS A 22 9.42 -0.08 -3.96
N HIS A 23 8.76 -0.79 -3.06
CA HIS A 23 7.39 -1.28 -3.28
C HIS A 23 6.39 -0.13 -3.52
N THR A 24 6.55 1.03 -2.88
CA THR A 24 5.69 2.19 -3.13
C THR A 24 5.75 2.70 -4.57
N VAL A 25 6.89 2.56 -5.24
CA VAL A 25 7.05 2.91 -6.66
C VAL A 25 6.14 2.03 -7.50
N HIS A 26 6.16 0.71 -7.28
CA HIS A 26 5.31 -0.23 -8.00
C HIS A 26 3.82 -0.01 -7.74
N LEU A 27 3.42 0.34 -6.50
CA LEU A 27 2.04 0.68 -6.19
C LEU A 27 1.56 1.90 -6.99
N LYS A 28 2.43 2.90 -7.15
CA LYS A 28 2.14 4.10 -7.94
C LYS A 28 2.06 3.78 -9.43
N GLU A 29 3.03 3.04 -9.96
CA GLU A 29 3.07 2.60 -11.36
C GLU A 29 1.81 1.81 -11.72
N PHE A 30 1.39 0.87 -10.86
CA PHE A 30 0.16 0.09 -11.05
C PHE A 30 -1.06 1.00 -11.14
N ALA A 31 -1.21 1.96 -10.23
CA ALA A 31 -2.33 2.89 -10.25
C ALA A 31 -2.34 3.76 -11.52
N GLU A 32 -1.17 4.20 -12.00
CA GLU A 32 -1.04 4.98 -13.23
C GLU A 32 -1.38 4.16 -14.48
N ILE A 33 -0.89 2.92 -14.58
CA ILE A 33 -1.14 2.00 -15.71
C ILE A 33 -2.63 1.64 -15.79
N GLU A 34 -3.23 1.26 -14.66
CA GLU A 34 -4.64 0.88 -14.58
C GLU A 34 -5.60 2.09 -14.52
N LYS A 35 -5.06 3.32 -14.50
CA LYS A 35 -5.81 4.58 -14.38
C LYS A 35 -6.72 4.61 -13.14
N LEU A 36 -6.25 4.01 -12.05
CA LEU A 36 -6.94 3.96 -10.77
C LEU A 36 -6.52 5.13 -9.88
N THR A 37 -7.48 5.65 -9.12
CA THR A 37 -7.22 6.75 -8.19
C THR A 37 -6.81 6.24 -6.81
N PHE A 38 -5.86 6.92 -6.19
CA PHE A 38 -5.48 6.70 -4.80
C PHE A 38 -5.32 8.04 -4.08
N HIS A 39 -5.38 8.02 -2.75
CA HIS A 39 -5.26 9.21 -1.90
C HIS A 39 -3.84 9.44 -1.39
N GLU A 40 -3.17 8.35 -0.99
CA GLU A 40 -1.85 8.43 -0.37
C GLU A 40 -1.09 7.13 -0.64
N ILE A 41 0.21 7.23 -0.89
CA ILE A 41 1.13 6.09 -0.93
C ILE A 41 2.32 6.45 -0.06
N GLY A 42 2.81 5.50 0.73
CA GLY A 42 3.97 5.75 1.57
C GLY A 42 4.47 4.51 2.28
N VAL A 43 5.38 4.74 3.21
CA VAL A 43 5.90 3.71 4.11
C VAL A 43 5.55 4.03 5.55
N GLN A 44 5.35 3.00 6.34
CA GLN A 44 5.12 3.09 7.78
C GLN A 44 6.15 2.20 8.48
N GLU A 45 7.14 2.84 9.10
CA GLU A 45 8.13 2.15 9.91
C GLU A 45 7.56 1.91 11.31
N LYS A 46 7.41 0.63 11.69
CA LYS A 46 7.07 0.27 13.07
C LYS A 46 8.32 0.16 13.92
N ASN A 47 9.40 -0.38 13.36
CA ASN A 47 10.74 -0.41 13.92
C ASN A 47 11.76 -0.69 12.78
N PRO A 48 13.08 -0.61 13.03
CA PRO A 48 14.09 -0.78 11.99
C PRO A 48 14.04 -2.12 11.24
N MET A 49 13.44 -3.15 11.83
CA MET A 49 13.31 -4.50 11.28
C MET A 49 11.90 -4.82 10.75
N LEU A 50 10.96 -3.88 10.81
CA LEU A 50 9.57 -4.04 10.38
C LEU A 50 9.04 -2.72 9.81
N VAL A 51 8.96 -2.67 8.49
CA VAL A 51 8.47 -1.52 7.73
C VAL A 51 7.38 -1.98 6.79
N ALA A 52 6.26 -1.26 6.74
CA ALA A 52 5.20 -1.53 5.79
C ALA A 52 5.22 -0.52 4.65
N ALA A 53 4.94 -0.96 3.43
CA ALA A 53 4.47 -0.07 2.37
C ALA A 53 2.93 -0.02 2.42
N PHE A 54 2.34 1.11 2.07
CA PHE A 54 0.88 1.23 2.02
C PHE A 54 0.40 2.09 0.86
N ILE A 55 -0.85 1.83 0.45
CA ILE A 55 -1.65 2.68 -0.43
C ILE A 55 -3.02 2.89 0.19
N THR A 56 -3.48 4.13 0.25
CA THR A 56 -4.80 4.52 0.73
C THR A 56 -5.70 4.78 -0.47
N VAL A 57 -6.81 4.06 -0.56
CA VAL A 57 -7.76 4.10 -1.69
C VAL A 57 -9.19 4.31 -1.20
N ALA A 58 -10.10 4.66 -2.09
CA ALA A 58 -11.52 4.67 -1.77
C ALA A 58 -12.02 3.22 -1.57
N GLU A 59 -12.96 3.02 -0.65
CA GLU A 59 -13.59 1.71 -0.40
C GLU A 59 -14.19 1.08 -1.66
N THR A 60 -14.66 1.91 -2.60
CA THR A 60 -15.19 1.48 -3.91
C THR A 60 -14.13 0.82 -4.79
N ASP A 61 -12.88 1.27 -4.71
CA ASP A 61 -11.77 0.78 -5.54
C ASP A 61 -10.96 -0.32 -4.83
N MET A 62 -11.18 -0.50 -3.52
CA MET A 62 -10.42 -1.41 -2.68
C MET A 62 -10.37 -2.84 -3.23
N LYS A 63 -11.48 -3.37 -3.77
CA LYS A 63 -11.51 -4.73 -4.32
C LYS A 63 -10.59 -4.88 -5.52
N THR A 64 -10.57 -3.89 -6.42
CA THR A 64 -9.69 -3.87 -7.61
C THR A 64 -8.22 -3.94 -7.19
N TYR A 65 -7.82 -3.08 -6.26
CA TYR A 65 -6.45 -3.09 -5.72
C TYR A 65 -6.13 -4.40 -4.99
N ARG A 66 -7.05 -4.89 -4.14
CA ARG A 66 -6.85 -6.12 -3.36
C ARG A 66 -6.66 -7.34 -4.25
N ASP A 67 -7.53 -7.51 -5.24
CA ASP A 67 -7.56 -8.70 -6.08
C ASP A 67 -6.33 -8.76 -7.01
N ALA A 68 -5.84 -7.60 -7.47
CA ALA A 68 -4.62 -7.49 -8.27
C ALA A 68 -3.33 -7.59 -7.44
N LEU A 69 -3.23 -6.84 -6.34
CA LEU A 69 -1.96 -6.63 -5.60
C LEU A 69 -1.78 -7.51 -4.37
N LYS A 70 -2.85 -8.13 -3.87
CA LYS A 70 -2.85 -9.08 -2.73
C LYS A 70 -2.10 -8.53 -1.50
N PRO A 71 -2.57 -7.42 -0.90
CA PRO A 71 -1.99 -6.88 0.34
C PRO A 71 -2.06 -7.89 1.48
N HIS A 72 -1.13 -7.78 2.43
CA HIS A 72 -1.14 -8.62 3.63
C HIS A 72 -2.32 -8.30 4.55
N ARG A 73 -2.71 -7.02 4.62
CA ARG A 73 -3.83 -6.54 5.43
C ARG A 73 -4.42 -5.23 4.93
N GLY A 74 -5.67 -4.97 5.32
CA GLY A 74 -6.35 -3.70 5.10
C GLY A 74 -6.78 -3.08 6.43
N GLU A 75 -6.67 -1.76 6.54
CA GLU A 75 -7.10 -0.98 7.70
C GLU A 75 -8.10 0.09 7.26
N ILE A 76 -9.09 0.37 8.11
CA ILE A 76 -10.00 1.51 7.90
C ILE A 76 -9.24 2.77 8.30
N GLY A 77 -9.14 3.72 7.37
CA GLY A 77 -8.49 5.01 7.57
C GLY A 77 -9.40 6.08 8.16
#